data_AF-R6C0C7-F1
#
_entry.id   AF-R6C0C7-F1
#
_cell.length_a   1.000
_cell.length_b   1.000
_cell.length_c   1.000
_cell.angle_alpha   90.00
_cell.angle_beta   90.00
_cell.angle_gamma   90.00
#
_symmetry.space_group_name_H-M   'P 1'
#
loop_
_entity.id
_entity.type
_entity.pdbx_description
1 polymer ?
#
loop_
_entity_poly.entity_id
_entity_poly.type
_entity_poly.pdbx_seq_one_letter_code
_entity_poly.pdbx_strand_id
1 'polypeptide(L)'
;MAISAETLTCPQCGANLFVQNGKEYTYCIYCGTKVMLRNDNIHIYRNYDEAKIRQAETERMVRLREMEIAEKEKERERIGKIVAYSIAGVLGIAGTIICMVNAAAGAICIFFGVIIAEVTLFKGKPDRKERRYVGPDEVVLTEPMLYYEDRTYQSMVMLYKGAGFTNVSAVPLKDIGLFGQRKNGRVEQVTINGSDEYEVGDIVLKNANILITYHSK
;
A
#
# COMPACT_ATOMS: atom_id res chain seq x y z
N MET A 1 -15.74 -68.77 -4.39
CA MET A 1 -15.03 -67.68 -3.70
C MET A 1 -15.64 -66.38 -4.18
N ALA A 2 -16.35 -65.67 -3.33
CA ALA A 2 -17.04 -64.42 -3.71
C ALA A 2 -15.99 -63.31 -3.85
N ILE A 3 -15.96 -62.64 -5.00
CA ILE A 3 -15.12 -61.48 -5.25
C ILE A 3 -15.92 -60.25 -4.79
N SER A 4 -15.68 -59.78 -3.56
CA SER A 4 -16.21 -58.49 -3.11
C SER A 4 -15.34 -57.38 -3.71
N ALA A 5 -15.90 -56.65 -4.67
CA ALA A 5 -15.27 -55.47 -5.25
C ALA A 5 -15.62 -54.24 -4.40
N GLU A 6 -14.66 -53.73 -3.63
CA GLU A 6 -14.78 -52.41 -3.01
C GLU A 6 -14.44 -51.33 -4.03
N THR A 7 -15.29 -50.31 -4.13
CA THR A 7 -15.08 -49.17 -5.01
C THR A 7 -14.51 -48.02 -4.19
N LEU A 8 -13.35 -47.50 -4.60
CA LEU A 8 -12.66 -46.40 -3.92
C LEU A 8 -12.51 -45.23 -4.89
N THR A 9 -12.79 -44.01 -4.43
CA THR A 9 -12.66 -42.80 -5.24
C THR A 9 -11.24 -42.24 -5.14
N CYS A 10 -10.65 -41.84 -6.26
CA CYS A 10 -9.35 -41.18 -6.27
C CYS A 10 -9.45 -39.75 -5.69
N PRO A 11 -8.60 -39.35 -4.72
CA PRO A 11 -8.66 -38.02 -4.11
C PRO A 11 -8.21 -36.88 -5.05
N GLN A 12 -7.49 -37.18 -6.13
CA GLN A 12 -6.99 -36.15 -7.05
C GLN A 12 -7.94 -35.87 -8.22
N CYS A 13 -8.58 -36.90 -8.77
CA CYS A 13 -9.41 -36.77 -9.98
C CYS A 13 -10.87 -37.22 -9.80
N GLY A 14 -11.23 -37.77 -8.62
CA GLY A 14 -12.59 -38.23 -8.34
C GLY A 14 -13.00 -39.52 -9.06
N ALA A 15 -12.12 -40.13 -9.86
CA ALA A 15 -12.45 -41.35 -10.61
C ALA A 15 -12.64 -42.56 -9.69
N ASN A 16 -13.59 -43.43 -10.03
CA ASN A 16 -13.82 -44.69 -9.33
C ASN A 16 -12.74 -45.72 -9.71
N LEU A 17 -12.06 -46.22 -8.70
CA LEU A 17 -11.01 -47.23 -8.80
C LEU A 17 -11.55 -48.59 -8.38
N PHE A 18 -11.25 -49.61 -9.19
CA PHE A 18 -11.52 -51.01 -8.86
C PHE A 18 -10.26 -51.60 -8.22
N VAL A 19 -10.37 -52.01 -6.96
CA VAL A 19 -9.24 -52.56 -6.20
C VAL A 19 -9.31 -54.08 -6.17
N GLN A 20 -8.20 -54.74 -6.51
CA GLN A 20 -8.05 -56.19 -6.37
C GLN A 20 -7.52 -56.51 -4.97
N ASN A 21 -8.19 -57.43 -4.27
CA ASN A 21 -7.85 -57.83 -2.90
C ASN A 21 -6.39 -58.31 -2.79
N GLY A 22 -5.64 -57.79 -1.81
CA GLY A 22 -4.29 -58.26 -1.44
C GLY A 22 -3.11 -57.36 -1.86
N LYS A 23 -3.35 -56.16 -2.40
CA LYS A 23 -2.27 -55.19 -2.70
C LYS A 23 -2.29 -54.02 -1.72
N GLU A 24 -1.12 -53.63 -1.22
CA GLU A 24 -0.95 -52.50 -0.29
C GLU A 24 -1.10 -51.12 -0.97
N TYR A 25 -1.09 -51.07 -2.30
CA TYR A 25 -1.26 -49.83 -3.07
C TYR A 25 -1.82 -50.12 -4.46
N THR A 26 -2.48 -49.11 -5.04
CA THR A 26 -2.98 -49.11 -6.43
C THR A 26 -2.64 -47.79 -7.12
N TYR A 27 -2.44 -47.81 -8.44
CA TYR A 27 -2.22 -46.60 -9.24
C TYR A 27 -3.50 -46.22 -9.96
N CYS A 28 -3.85 -44.93 -9.97
CA CYS A 28 -4.98 -44.45 -10.74
C CYS A 28 -4.65 -44.47 -12.25
N ILE A 29 -5.49 -45.15 -13.04
CA ILE A 29 -5.32 -45.29 -14.50
C ILE A 29 -5.49 -43.94 -15.21
N TYR A 30 -6.25 -43.02 -14.62
CA TYR A 30 -6.58 -41.73 -15.24
C TYR A 30 -5.57 -40.62 -14.95
N CYS A 31 -5.02 -40.57 -13.73
CA CYS A 31 -4.13 -39.46 -13.31
C CYS A 31 -2.76 -39.92 -12.80
N GLY A 32 -2.49 -41.23 -12.75
CA GLY A 32 -1.19 -41.78 -12.35
C GLY A 32 -0.89 -41.74 -10.85
N THR A 33 -1.78 -41.20 -10.02
CA THR A 33 -1.56 -41.05 -8.57
C THR A 33 -1.49 -42.41 -7.88
N LYS A 34 -0.44 -42.61 -7.07
CA LYS A 34 -0.29 -43.78 -6.20
C LYS A 34 -1.20 -43.64 -4.98
N VAL A 35 -2.18 -44.53 -4.84
CA VAL A 35 -3.13 -44.58 -3.72
C VAL A 35 -2.76 -45.77 -2.82
N MET A 36 -2.37 -45.50 -1.58
CA MET A 36 -2.01 -46.53 -0.60
C MET A 36 -3.29 -47.07 0.07
N LEU A 37 -3.42 -48.40 0.15
CA LEU A 37 -4.54 -49.13 0.71
C LEU A 37 -4.12 -49.68 2.08
N ARG A 38 -3.94 -48.80 3.08
CA ARG A 38 -3.75 -49.22 4.49
C ARG A 38 -4.82 -48.55 5.35
N ASN A 39 -5.56 -49.39 6.07
CA ASN A 39 -6.40 -49.00 7.19
C ASN A 39 -5.50 -48.39 8.27
N ASP A 40 -5.96 -47.31 8.91
CA ASP A 40 -5.36 -46.63 10.06
C ASP A 40 -4.07 -45.83 9.78
N ASN A 41 -4.25 -44.66 9.18
CA ASN A 41 -3.71 -43.36 9.63
C ASN A 41 -3.87 -42.36 8.49
N ILE A 42 -4.92 -41.55 8.57
CA ILE A 42 -5.13 -40.42 7.67
C ILE A 42 -3.99 -39.43 7.92
N HIS A 43 -2.88 -39.59 7.22
CA HIS A 43 -1.87 -38.55 7.12
C HIS A 43 -2.46 -37.45 6.22
N ILE A 44 -3.08 -36.45 6.85
CA ILE A 44 -3.49 -35.23 6.16
C ILE A 44 -2.20 -34.51 5.76
N TYR A 45 -1.68 -34.80 4.57
CA TYR A 45 -0.63 -34.00 3.96
C TYR A 45 -1.25 -32.67 3.52
N ARG A 46 -1.29 -31.69 4.43
CA ARG A 46 -1.49 -30.29 4.02
C ARG A 46 -0.24 -29.87 3.28
N ASN A 47 -0.35 -29.74 1.96
CA ASN A 47 0.70 -29.10 1.17
C ASN A 47 0.72 -27.62 1.54
N TYR A 48 1.63 -27.23 2.42
CA TYR A 48 1.86 -25.83 2.75
C TYR A 48 2.67 -25.24 1.62
N ASP A 49 2.07 -24.31 0.89
CA ASP A 49 2.77 -23.59 -0.17
C ASP A 49 3.82 -22.67 0.49
N GLU A 50 5.08 -23.13 0.50
CA GLU A 50 6.19 -22.40 1.13
C GLU A 50 6.32 -20.98 0.59
N ALA A 51 5.94 -20.76 -0.67
CA ALA A 51 5.94 -19.45 -1.30
C ALA A 51 4.99 -18.48 -0.58
N LYS A 52 3.78 -18.92 -0.27
CA LYS A 52 2.76 -18.09 0.40
C LYS A 52 3.14 -17.76 1.84
N ILE A 53 3.76 -18.71 2.55
CA ILE A 53 4.23 -18.51 3.93
C ILE A 53 5.36 -17.49 3.95
N ARG A 54 6.35 -17.60 3.06
CA ARG A 54 7.47 -16.64 2.96
C ARG A 54 7.02 -15.23 2.59
N GLN A 55 6.01 -15.10 1.72
CA GLN A 55 5.41 -13.80 1.40
C GLN A 55 4.77 -13.17 2.64
N ALA A 56 3.96 -13.93 3.37
CA ALA A 56 3.32 -13.44 4.59
C ALA A 56 4.33 -13.07 5.69
N GLU A 57 5.43 -13.82 5.83
CA GLU A 57 6.53 -13.49 6.75
C GLU A 57 7.27 -12.21 6.32
N THR A 58 7.56 -12.06 5.03
CA THR A 58 8.23 -10.88 4.49
C THR A 58 7.39 -9.63 4.70
N GLU A 59 6.08 -9.71 4.41
CA GLU A 59 5.12 -8.61 4.64
C GLU A 59 5.09 -8.20 6.12
N ARG A 60 5.00 -9.18 7.03
CA ARG A 60 5.02 -8.92 8.47
C ARG A 60 6.32 -8.25 8.90
N MET A 61 7.45 -8.72 8.38
CA MET A 61 8.76 -8.17 8.71
C MET A 61 8.91 -6.72 8.24
N VAL A 62 8.45 -6.40 7.02
CA VAL A 62 8.50 -5.02 6.51
C VAL A 62 7.60 -4.10 7.34
N ARG A 63 6.36 -4.52 7.63
CA ARG A 63 5.42 -3.73 8.45
C ARG A 63 5.99 -3.43 9.84
N LEU A 64 6.63 -4.40 10.49
CA LEU A 64 7.29 -4.20 11.77
C LEU A 64 8.42 -3.18 11.68
N ARG A 65 9.28 -3.27 10.65
CA ARG A 65 10.37 -2.31 10.43
C ARG A 65 9.89 -0.89 10.17
N GLU A 66 8.81 -0.73 9.41
CA GLU A 66 8.22 0.59 9.16
C GLU A 66 7.72 1.23 10.46
N MET A 67 7.03 0.46 11.31
CA MET A 67 6.59 0.94 12.63
C MET A 67 7.77 1.33 13.53
N GLU A 68 8.84 0.53 13.58
CA GLU A 68 10.06 0.86 14.34
C GLU A 68 10.72 2.16 13.86
N ILE A 69 10.77 2.39 12.55
CA ILE A 69 11.33 3.62 11.97
C ILE A 69 10.43 4.82 12.32
N ALA A 70 9.12 4.69 12.15
CA ALA A 70 8.16 5.74 12.49
C ALA A 70 8.20 6.11 13.98
N GLU A 71 8.40 5.13 14.86
CA GLU A 71 8.56 5.37 16.30
C GLU A 71 9.85 6.15 16.60
N LYS A 72 10.99 5.72 16.03
CA LYS A 72 12.28 6.42 16.19
C LYS A 72 12.26 7.84 15.64
N GLU A 73 11.54 8.08 14.55
CA GLU A 73 11.38 9.43 14.00
C GLU A 73 10.55 10.31 14.93
N LYS A 74 9.41 9.82 15.44
CA LYS A 74 8.58 10.52 16.44
C LYS A 74 9.36 10.81 17.72
N GLU A 75 10.24 9.90 18.12
CA GLU A 75 11.15 10.09 19.24
C GLU A 75 12.15 11.22 18.96
N ARG A 76 12.80 11.22 17.78
CA ARG A 76 13.69 12.31 17.36
C ARG A 76 12.99 13.67 17.27
N GLU A 77 11.75 13.71 16.79
CA GLU A 77 10.97 14.95 16.75
C GLU A 77 10.65 15.47 18.16
N ARG A 78 10.27 14.57 19.09
CA ARG A 78 10.05 14.93 20.50
C ARG A 78 11.34 15.44 21.15
N ILE A 79 12.44 14.72 20.99
CA ILE A 79 13.75 15.11 21.51
C ILE A 79 14.20 16.44 20.92
N GLY A 80 14.05 16.64 19.60
CA GLY A 80 14.40 17.89 18.92
C GLY A 80 13.65 19.10 19.46
N LYS A 81 12.34 18.95 19.73
CA LYS A 81 11.53 20.01 20.37
C LYS A 81 11.98 20.29 21.80
N ILE A 82 12.23 19.25 22.59
CA ILE A 82 12.69 19.39 23.98
C ILE A 82 14.06 20.09 24.03
N VAL A 83 14.99 19.71 23.16
CA VAL A 83 16.33 20.34 23.06
C VAL A 83 16.22 21.79 22.60
N ALA A 84 15.35 22.11 21.64
CA ALA A 84 15.17 23.49 21.21
C ALA A 84 14.56 24.38 22.31
N TYR A 85 13.57 23.87 23.05
CA TYR A 85 12.99 24.59 24.20
C TYR A 85 13.99 24.75 25.35
N SER A 86 14.85 23.76 25.61
CA SER A 86 15.89 23.90 26.64
C SER A 86 16.90 24.97 26.27
N ILE A 87 17.31 25.08 25.00
CA ILE A 87 18.20 26.15 24.50
C ILE A 87 17.52 27.53 24.61
N ALA A 88 16.26 27.66 24.20
CA ALA A 88 15.51 28.91 24.30
C ALA A 88 15.36 29.39 25.76
N GLY A 89 15.09 28.47 26.69
CA GLY A 89 15.00 28.76 28.12
C GLY A 89 16.33 29.26 28.70
N VAL A 90 17.45 28.63 28.36
CA VAL A 90 18.79 29.05 28.81
C VAL A 90 19.14 30.44 28.26
N LEU A 91 18.84 30.73 26.99
CA LEU A 91 19.06 32.06 26.39
C LEU A 91 18.20 33.15 27.05
N GLY A 92 16.96 32.82 27.41
CA GLY A 92 16.08 33.72 28.16
C GLY A 92 16.64 34.06 29.55
N ILE A 93 17.06 33.05 30.32
CA ILE A 93 17.63 33.22 31.66
C ILE A 93 18.98 33.97 31.61
N ALA A 94 19.84 33.64 30.64
CA ALA A 94 21.10 34.36 30.45
C ALA A 94 20.86 35.83 30.05
N GLY A 95 19.87 36.07 29.16
CA GLY A 95 19.49 37.41 28.73
C GLY A 95 19.00 38.30 29.87
N THR A 96 18.19 37.76 30.80
CA THR A 96 17.73 38.52 31.98
C THR A 96 18.86 38.89 32.92
N ILE A 97 19.85 38.00 33.10
CA ILE A 97 21.05 38.28 33.89
C ILE A 97 21.92 39.36 33.22
N ILE A 98 22.12 39.28 31.91
CA ILE A 98 22.92 40.24 31.14
C ILE A 98 22.26 41.64 31.08
N CYS A 99 20.92 41.70 31.07
CA CYS A 99 20.17 42.96 31.16
C CYS A 99 20.54 43.81 32.38
N MET A 100 20.99 43.19 33.48
CA MET A 100 21.45 43.93 34.67
C MET A 100 22.76 44.69 34.45
N VAL A 101 23.57 44.31 33.47
CA VAL A 101 24.87 44.95 33.16
C VAL A 101 24.77 45.82 31.91
N ASN A 102 24.08 45.34 30.87
CA ASN A 102 23.91 46.06 29.61
C ASN A 102 22.55 45.73 29.00
N ALA A 103 21.63 46.70 29.08
CA ALA A 103 20.26 46.56 28.62
C ALA A 103 20.15 46.23 27.12
N ALA A 104 21.01 46.80 26.28
CA ALA A 104 20.99 46.54 24.84
C ALA A 104 21.45 45.10 24.52
N ALA A 105 22.49 44.62 25.22
CA ALA A 105 23.01 43.26 25.02
C ALA A 105 22.03 42.19 25.53
N GLY A 106 21.40 42.41 26.69
CA GLY A 106 20.41 41.47 27.23
C GLY A 106 19.14 41.38 26.40
N ALA A 107 18.65 42.49 25.84
CA ALA A 107 17.49 42.52 24.95
C ALA A 107 17.70 41.68 23.68
N ILE A 108 18.91 41.67 23.12
CA ILE A 108 19.26 40.87 21.94
C ILE A 108 19.17 39.37 22.26
N CYS A 109 19.70 38.92 23.40
CA CYS A 109 19.62 37.52 23.83
C CYS A 109 18.18 37.04 24.04
N ILE A 110 17.32 37.89 24.62
CA ILE A 110 15.91 37.60 24.82
C ILE A 110 15.18 37.49 23.47
N PHE A 111 15.46 38.40 22.54
CA PHE A 111 14.88 38.38 21.20
C PHE A 111 15.21 37.09 20.44
N PHE A 112 16.48 36.64 20.47
CA PHE A 112 16.85 35.36 19.87
C PHE A 112 16.18 34.16 20.55
N GLY A 113 16.01 34.17 21.87
CA GLY A 113 15.26 33.15 22.59
C GLY A 113 13.79 33.07 22.15
N VAL A 114 13.13 34.22 21.97
CA VAL A 114 11.74 34.31 21.49
C VAL A 114 11.62 33.82 20.05
N ILE A 115 12.51 34.24 19.16
CA ILE A 115 12.51 33.79 17.75
C ILE A 115 12.67 32.26 17.65
N ILE A 116 13.55 31.65 18.44
CA ILE A 116 13.72 30.19 18.46
C ILE A 116 12.44 29.49 18.96
N ALA A 117 11.76 30.05 19.96
CA ALA A 117 10.50 29.51 20.47
C ALA A 117 9.35 29.63 19.45
N GLU A 118 9.24 30.77 18.76
CA GLU A 118 8.22 30.98 17.73
C GLU A 118 8.43 30.05 16.52
N VAL A 119 9.68 29.91 16.04
CA VAL A 119 10.00 29.04 14.90
C VAL A 119 9.76 27.55 15.22
N THR A 120 9.99 27.13 16.47
CA THR A 120 9.74 25.73 16.89
C THR A 120 8.25 25.41 17.04
N LEU A 121 7.42 26.41 17.37
CA LEU A 121 5.95 26.31 17.37
C LEU A 121 5.38 26.34 15.94
N PHE A 122 5.92 27.19 15.07
CA PHE A 122 5.44 27.37 13.68
C PHE A 122 5.97 26.35 12.67
N LYS A 123 6.95 25.51 13.03
CA LYS A 123 7.27 24.31 12.24
C LYS A 123 6.10 23.33 12.33
N GLY A 124 5.09 23.59 11.49
CA GLY A 124 4.00 22.67 11.18
C GLY A 124 4.59 21.32 10.80
N LYS A 125 3.91 20.25 11.22
CA LYS A 125 4.30 18.88 10.87
C LYS A 125 4.50 18.84 9.35
N PRO A 126 5.69 18.47 8.83
CA PRO A 126 5.79 18.13 7.42
C PRO A 126 4.83 16.95 7.21
N ASP A 127 3.90 17.05 6.26
CA ASP A 127 3.11 15.89 5.82
C ASP A 127 4.08 14.88 5.22
N ARG A 128 4.55 13.96 6.08
CA ARG A 128 5.47 12.90 5.70
C ARG A 128 4.65 11.73 5.21
N LYS A 129 4.61 11.59 3.89
CA LYS A 129 4.14 10.37 3.23
C LYS A 129 5.10 9.23 3.59
N GLU A 130 4.74 8.47 4.62
CA GLU A 130 5.43 7.23 5.00
C GLU A 130 5.56 6.35 3.75
N ARG A 131 6.77 5.83 3.48
CA ARG A 131 6.92 4.77 2.48
C ARG A 131 6.25 3.54 3.07
N ARG A 132 5.02 3.29 2.65
CA ARG A 132 4.24 2.12 3.02
C ARG A 132 4.62 0.95 2.12
N TYR A 133 4.72 -0.24 2.69
CA TYR A 133 4.83 -1.48 1.92
C TYR A 133 3.67 -1.58 0.92
N VAL A 134 4.02 -1.83 -0.34
CA VAL A 134 3.06 -2.01 -1.43
C VAL A 134 2.91 -3.50 -1.67
N GLY A 135 1.72 -4.03 -1.42
CA GLY A 135 1.42 -5.42 -1.70
C GLY A 135 1.55 -5.77 -3.19
N PRO A 136 1.66 -7.06 -3.53
CA PRO A 136 1.79 -7.51 -4.92
C PRO A 136 0.58 -7.12 -5.79
N ASP A 137 -0.60 -6.96 -5.19
CA ASP A 137 -1.84 -6.56 -5.86
C ASP A 137 -2.22 -5.10 -5.64
N GLU A 138 -1.27 -4.29 -5.18
CA GLU A 138 -1.46 -2.87 -4.87
C GLU A 138 -0.57 -1.99 -5.75
N VAL A 139 -0.98 -0.73 -5.90
CA VAL A 139 -0.30 0.30 -6.69
C VAL A 139 -0.32 1.59 -5.89
N VAL A 140 0.81 2.28 -5.86
CA VAL A 140 0.92 3.62 -5.27
C VAL A 140 0.53 4.66 -6.30
N LEU A 141 -0.36 5.57 -5.94
CA LEU A 141 -0.71 6.70 -6.78
C LEU A 141 0.47 7.65 -6.94
N THR A 142 0.82 7.94 -8.18
CA THR A 142 1.93 8.83 -8.53
C THR A 142 1.42 10.19 -8.98
N GLU A 143 2.26 11.22 -8.91
CA GLU A 143 1.88 12.58 -9.35
C GLU A 143 1.24 12.63 -10.76
N PRO A 144 1.76 11.91 -11.79
CA PRO A 144 1.16 11.94 -13.12
C PRO A 144 -0.28 11.40 -13.18
N MET A 145 -0.69 10.59 -12.19
CA MET A 145 -2.05 10.06 -12.10
C MET A 145 -3.04 11.09 -11.54
N LEU A 146 -2.56 12.02 -10.72
CA LEU A 146 -3.38 13.06 -10.09
C LEU A 146 -3.46 14.33 -10.94
N TYR A 147 -2.39 14.70 -11.63
CA TYR A 147 -2.33 15.91 -12.45
C TYR A 147 -2.75 15.63 -13.90
N TYR A 148 -4.06 15.58 -14.15
CA TYR A 148 -4.66 15.15 -15.43
C TYR A 148 -5.30 16.27 -16.28
N GLU A 149 -5.41 17.50 -15.78
CA GLU A 149 -6.16 18.62 -16.39
C GLU A 149 -5.77 18.94 -17.85
N ASP A 150 -4.50 18.73 -18.21
CA ASP A 150 -3.98 18.97 -19.57
C ASP A 150 -3.72 17.68 -20.36
N ARG A 151 -4.10 16.52 -19.83
CA ARG A 151 -3.81 15.22 -20.42
C ARG A 151 -4.98 14.69 -21.24
N THR A 152 -4.64 13.93 -22.27
CA THR A 152 -5.64 13.21 -23.07
C THR A 152 -6.11 11.97 -22.32
N TYR A 153 -7.38 11.60 -22.47
CA TYR A 153 -7.92 10.41 -21.81
C TYR A 153 -7.14 9.14 -22.19
N GLN A 154 -6.66 9.05 -23.43
CA GLN A 154 -5.84 7.93 -23.90
C GLN A 154 -4.54 7.80 -23.12
N SER A 155 -3.87 8.93 -22.84
CA SER A 155 -2.64 8.94 -22.05
C SER A 155 -2.88 8.49 -20.60
N MET A 156 -3.99 8.92 -20.00
CA MET A 156 -4.37 8.50 -18.65
C MET A 156 -4.74 7.02 -18.60
N VAL A 157 -5.50 6.52 -19.58
CA VAL A 157 -5.81 5.08 -19.68
C VAL A 157 -4.54 4.25 -19.79
N MET A 158 -3.57 4.67 -20.60
CA MET A 158 -2.28 4.00 -20.71
C MET A 158 -1.47 4.07 -19.40
N LEU A 159 -1.50 5.21 -18.73
CA LEU A 159 -0.82 5.40 -17.44
C LEU A 159 -1.35 4.45 -16.37
N TYR A 160 -2.67 4.39 -16.18
CA TYR A 160 -3.29 3.49 -15.19
C TYR A 160 -3.09 2.01 -15.56
N LYS A 161 -3.27 1.63 -16.83
CA LYS A 161 -3.01 0.25 -17.25
C LYS A 161 -1.54 -0.13 -17.10
N GLY A 162 -0.63 0.77 -17.45
CA GLY A 162 0.82 0.58 -17.31
C GLY A 162 1.27 0.44 -15.86
N ALA A 163 0.55 1.06 -14.93
CA ALA A 163 0.78 0.90 -13.49
C ALA A 163 0.21 -0.41 -12.92
N GLY A 164 -0.59 -1.16 -13.70
CA GLY A 164 -1.10 -2.47 -13.33
C GLY A 164 -2.58 -2.52 -12.93
N PHE A 165 -3.34 -1.43 -13.11
CA PHE A 165 -4.78 -1.45 -12.88
C PHE A 165 -5.49 -2.30 -13.95
N THR A 166 -6.37 -3.20 -13.50
CA THR A 166 -7.10 -4.12 -14.40
C THR A 166 -8.42 -3.54 -14.87
N ASN A 167 -9.06 -2.69 -14.07
CA ASN A 167 -10.37 -2.11 -14.34
C ASN A 167 -10.24 -0.61 -14.65
N VAL A 168 -9.96 -0.28 -15.91
CA VAL A 168 -9.82 1.11 -16.37
C VAL A 168 -10.84 1.41 -17.47
N SER A 169 -11.77 2.31 -17.19
CA SER A 169 -12.86 2.72 -18.08
C SER A 169 -12.76 4.21 -18.41
N ALA A 170 -13.14 4.57 -19.64
CA ALA A 170 -13.20 5.97 -20.07
C ALA A 170 -14.59 6.29 -20.63
N VAL A 171 -15.23 7.35 -20.13
CA VAL A 171 -16.61 7.74 -20.48
C VAL A 171 -16.64 9.16 -21.06
N PRO A 172 -17.19 9.36 -22.28
CA PRO A 172 -17.33 10.68 -22.88
C PRO A 172 -18.48 11.49 -22.27
N LEU A 173 -18.25 12.77 -22.00
CA LEU A 173 -19.26 13.70 -21.45
C LEU A 173 -20.19 14.32 -22.50
N LYS A 174 -19.79 14.34 -23.78
CA LYS A 174 -20.57 14.92 -24.90
C LYS A 174 -21.06 16.35 -24.62
N ASP A 175 -20.17 17.16 -24.07
CA ASP A 175 -20.42 18.51 -23.56
C ASP A 175 -19.79 19.61 -24.45
N ILE A 176 -19.08 19.22 -25.51
CA ILE A 176 -18.38 20.16 -26.39
C ILE A 176 -19.30 20.74 -27.47
N GLY A 177 -19.62 22.02 -27.34
CA GLY A 177 -20.24 22.82 -28.40
C GLY A 177 -19.25 23.37 -29.45
N LEU A 178 -19.75 24.21 -30.36
CA LEU A 178 -18.99 24.74 -31.52
C LEU A 178 -17.68 25.47 -31.14
N PHE A 179 -17.62 26.08 -29.95
CA PHE A 179 -16.49 26.88 -29.45
C PHE A 179 -15.49 26.11 -28.56
N GLY A 180 -15.78 24.84 -28.20
CA GLY A 180 -15.02 24.06 -27.21
C GLY A 180 -14.01 23.06 -27.79
N GLN A 181 -13.75 23.06 -29.10
CA GLN A 181 -12.98 22.00 -29.78
C GLN A 181 -11.59 21.72 -29.17
N ARG A 182 -10.93 22.73 -28.59
CA ARG A 182 -9.60 22.57 -27.97
C ARG A 182 -9.58 21.62 -26.77
N LYS A 183 -10.74 21.38 -26.15
CA LYS A 183 -10.91 20.48 -25.02
C LYS A 183 -11.23 19.04 -25.43
N ASN A 184 -11.49 18.78 -26.72
CA ASN A 184 -11.90 17.45 -27.17
C ASN A 184 -10.84 16.39 -26.85
N GLY A 185 -11.24 15.35 -26.11
CA GLY A 185 -10.38 14.28 -25.65
C GLY A 185 -9.56 14.59 -24.39
N ARG A 186 -9.73 15.76 -23.76
CA ARG A 186 -9.12 16.08 -22.45
C ARG A 186 -9.92 15.49 -21.31
N VAL A 187 -9.22 15.07 -20.26
CA VAL A 187 -9.82 14.53 -19.04
C VAL A 187 -10.47 15.65 -18.23
N GLU A 188 -11.70 15.41 -17.79
CA GLU A 188 -12.42 16.28 -16.86
C GLU A 188 -12.21 15.81 -15.43
N GLN A 189 -12.37 14.50 -15.18
CA GLN A 189 -12.22 13.93 -13.85
C GLN A 189 -11.70 12.50 -13.94
N VAL A 190 -10.99 12.08 -12.90
CA VAL A 190 -10.68 10.67 -12.65
C VAL A 190 -11.26 10.31 -11.29
N THR A 191 -11.89 9.15 -11.20
CA THR A 191 -12.39 8.61 -9.93
C THR A 191 -11.85 7.20 -9.72
N ILE A 192 -11.56 6.89 -8.47
CA ILE A 192 -11.07 5.59 -8.02
C ILE A 192 -12.12 5.02 -7.09
N ASN A 193 -12.76 3.91 -7.50
CA ASN A 193 -13.92 3.33 -6.81
C ASN A 193 -15.06 4.34 -6.55
N GLY A 194 -15.21 5.34 -7.43
CA GLY A 194 -16.24 6.37 -7.33
C GLY A 194 -15.91 7.56 -6.42
N SER A 195 -14.71 7.61 -5.83
CA SER A 195 -14.21 8.76 -5.08
C SER A 195 -13.18 9.55 -5.89
N ASP A 196 -13.17 10.87 -5.74
CA ASP A 196 -12.11 11.80 -6.17
C ASP A 196 -11.24 12.30 -5.01
N GLU A 197 -11.52 11.84 -3.78
CA GLU A 197 -10.72 12.13 -2.59
C GLU A 197 -9.54 11.16 -2.52
N TYR A 198 -8.43 11.51 -3.17
CA TYR A 198 -7.19 10.76 -3.10
C TYR A 198 -5.96 11.66 -3.26
N GLU A 199 -4.85 11.24 -2.67
CA GLU A 199 -3.59 11.97 -2.68
C GLU A 199 -2.45 11.17 -3.32
N VAL A 200 -1.40 11.90 -3.74
CA VAL A 200 -0.15 11.28 -4.19
C VAL A 200 0.35 10.36 -3.07
N GLY A 201 0.79 9.14 -3.37
CA GLY A 201 1.29 8.21 -2.37
C GLY A 201 0.23 7.31 -1.72
N ASP A 202 -1.06 7.51 -2.01
CA ASP A 202 -2.09 6.57 -1.57
C ASP A 202 -1.93 5.21 -2.23
N ILE A 203 -2.24 4.15 -1.48
CA ILE A 203 -2.16 2.76 -1.93
C ILE A 203 -3.55 2.31 -2.35
N VAL A 204 -3.65 1.83 -3.59
CA VAL A 204 -4.91 1.37 -4.19
C VAL A 204 -4.72 -0.03 -4.74
N LEU A 205 -5.73 -0.89 -4.58
CA LEU A 205 -5.73 -2.23 -5.17
C LEU A 205 -5.80 -2.15 -6.70
N LYS A 206 -5.07 -3.04 -7.39
CA LYS A 206 -5.04 -3.14 -8.86
C LYS A 206 -6.42 -3.39 -9.48
N ASN A 207 -7.32 -4.02 -8.74
CA ASN A 207 -8.68 -4.30 -9.18
C ASN A 207 -9.66 -3.13 -8.94
N ALA A 208 -9.21 -2.02 -8.34
CA ALA A 208 -10.04 -0.84 -8.16
C ALA A 208 -10.58 -0.34 -9.50
N ASN A 209 -11.83 0.14 -9.49
CA ASN A 209 -12.46 0.68 -10.68
C ASN A 209 -11.98 2.11 -10.93
N ILE A 210 -11.17 2.28 -11.96
CA ILE A 210 -10.70 3.58 -12.44
C ILE A 210 -11.66 4.06 -13.52
N LEU A 211 -12.38 5.13 -13.24
CA LEU A 211 -13.29 5.77 -14.19
C LEU A 211 -12.75 7.14 -14.57
N ILE A 212 -12.44 7.31 -15.85
CA ILE A 212 -11.93 8.55 -16.45
C ILE A 212 -13.06 9.18 -17.25
N THR A 213 -13.53 10.36 -16.86
CA THR A 213 -14.48 11.14 -17.66
C THR A 213 -13.72 12.15 -18.50
N TYR A 214 -14.13 12.32 -19.75
CA TYR A 214 -13.43 13.21 -20.68
C TYR A 214 -14.40 13.98 -21.58
N HIS A 215 -13.98 15.17 -21.99
CA HIS A 215 -14.78 16.00 -22.86
C HIS A 215 -14.82 15.41 -24.27
N SER A 216 -16.03 15.31 -24.83
CA SER A 216 -16.26 14.81 -26.19
C SER A 216 -17.23 15.74 -26.92
N LYS A 217 -17.12 15.76 -28.24
CA LYS A 217 -18.17 16.26 -29.13
C LYS A 217 -19.35 15.29 -29.18
#